data_AF-A0A2I0T4M9-F1
#
_entry.id   AF-A0A2I0T4M9-F1
#
_cell.length_a   1.000
_cell.length_b   1.000
_cell.length_c   1.000
_cell.angle_alpha   90.00
_cell.angle_beta   90.00
_cell.angle_gamma   90.00
#
_symmetry.space_group_name_H-M   'P 1'
#
loop_
_entity.id
_entity.type
_entity.pdbx_description
1 polymer ?
#
loop_
_entity_poly.entity_id
_entity_poly.type
_entity_poly.pdbx_seq_one_letter_code
_entity_poly.pdbx_strand_id
1 'polypeptide(L)'
;MGGQGPKGNYTAVRLKDQSLTGLHQQLAKDFLNTQLYGPDTNRAQANEFFSLENKKDPVKKAAVQFVDKSWGQEKKLKAIRLKKRWLSTQMKNGA
;
A
#
# COMPACT_ATOMS: atom_id res chain seq x y z
N MET A 1 -43.34 52.29 21.68
CA MET A 1 -41.93 52.29 22.10
C MET A 1 -41.22 51.12 21.43
N GLY A 2 -40.70 51.30 20.21
CA GLY A 2 -40.02 50.25 19.45
C GLY A 2 -38.51 50.45 19.47
N GLY A 3 -37.79 49.65 20.26
CA GLY A 3 -36.33 49.70 20.35
C GLY A 3 -35.69 49.06 19.13
N GLN A 4 -35.05 49.86 18.28
CA GLN A 4 -34.14 49.38 17.24
C GLN A 4 -32.82 48.96 17.88
N GLY A 5 -32.57 47.65 17.95
CA GLY A 5 -31.25 47.13 18.32
C GLY A 5 -30.21 47.46 17.24
N PRO A 6 -28.93 47.67 17.61
CA PRO A 6 -27.89 48.03 16.65
C PRO A 6 -27.65 46.87 15.67
N LYS A 7 -27.89 47.12 14.38
CA LYS A 7 -27.55 46.20 13.29
C LYS A 7 -26.05 46.28 13.00
N GLY A 8 -25.25 45.59 13.82
CA GLY A 8 -23.81 45.47 13.60
C GLY A 8 -23.51 44.58 12.40
N ASN A 9 -22.70 45.09 11.46
CA ASN A 9 -22.19 44.30 10.35
C ASN A 9 -21.16 43.29 10.89
N TYR A 10 -21.48 42.00 10.85
CA TYR A 10 -20.52 40.94 11.18
C TYR A 10 -19.66 40.62 9.96
N THR A 11 -18.34 40.67 10.12
CA THR A 11 -17.39 40.19 9.11
C THR A 11 -16.75 38.90 9.60
N ALA A 12 -17.04 37.79 8.93
CA ALA A 12 -16.36 36.54 9.18
C ALA A 12 -14.94 36.61 8.59
N VAL A 13 -13.92 36.56 9.44
CA VAL A 13 -12.51 36.55 9.02
C VAL A 13 -11.97 35.13 9.19
N ARG A 14 -11.36 34.56 8.13
CA ARG A 14 -10.65 33.27 8.21
C ARG A 14 -9.31 33.47 8.93
N LEU A 15 -9.15 32.86 10.09
CA LEU A 15 -7.85 32.69 10.74
C LEU A 15 -6.99 31.74 9.88
N LYS A 16 -5.68 32.02 9.78
CA LYS A 16 -4.78 31.25 8.93
C LYS A 16 -4.39 29.94 9.62
N ASP A 17 -5.18 28.88 9.41
CA ASP A 17 -4.90 27.51 9.87
C ASP A 17 -3.77 26.81 9.07
N GLN A 18 -2.86 27.58 8.46
CA GLN A 18 -1.89 27.09 7.48
C GLN A 18 -0.95 26.03 8.05
N SER A 19 -0.59 26.13 9.34
CA SER A 19 0.29 25.16 10.02
C SER A 19 -0.41 23.82 10.29
N LEU A 20 -1.63 23.83 10.83
CA LEU A 20 -2.43 22.62 11.09
C LEU A 20 -2.84 21.91 9.81
N THR A 21 -3.20 22.69 8.78
CA THR A 21 -3.52 22.16 7.45
C THR A 21 -2.29 21.49 6.83
N GLY A 22 -1.10 22.08 6.98
CA GLY A 22 0.16 21.48 6.52
C GLY A 22 0.51 20.19 7.23
N LEU A 23 0.34 20.13 8.56
CA LEU A 23 0.59 18.91 9.34
C LEU A 23 -0.34 17.77 8.93
N HIS A 24 -1.65 18.03 8.82
CA HIS A 24 -2.60 17.01 8.38
C HIS A 24 -2.34 16.54 6.95
N GLN A 25 -1.93 17.45 6.05
CA GLN A 25 -1.54 17.08 4.70
C GLN A 25 -0.29 16.19 4.70
N GLN A 26 0.69 16.48 5.54
CA GLN A 26 1.88 15.66 5.66
C GLN A 26 1.54 14.26 6.20
N LEU A 27 0.76 14.20 7.28
CA LEU A 27 0.29 12.93 7.84
C LEU A 27 -0.51 12.11 6.83
N ALA A 28 -1.37 12.75 6.06
CA ALA A 28 -2.13 12.07 5.01
C ALA A 28 -1.22 11.51 3.91
N LYS A 29 -0.19 12.27 3.49
CA LYS A 29 0.80 11.80 2.52
C LYS A 29 1.60 10.61 3.06
N ASP A 30 2.05 10.69 4.31
CA ASP A 30 2.83 9.62 4.95
C ASP A 30 1.98 8.37 5.13
N PHE A 31 0.71 8.52 5.52
CA PHE A 31 -0.24 7.41 5.56
C PHE A 31 -0.41 6.74 4.19
N LEU A 32 -0.65 7.50 3.13
CA LEU A 32 -0.78 6.94 1.78
C LEU A 32 0.52 6.25 1.32
N ASN A 33 1.68 6.83 1.63
CA ASN A 33 2.97 6.25 1.29
C ASN A 33 3.21 4.92 2.00
N THR A 34 2.94 4.84 3.31
CA THR A 34 3.13 3.60 4.07
C THR A 34 2.17 2.49 3.62
N GLN A 35 0.91 2.82 3.34
CA GLN A 35 -0.09 1.83 2.95
C GLN A 35 0.01 1.39 1.48
N LEU A 36 0.42 2.28 0.57
CA LEU A 36 0.43 1.98 -0.88
C LEU A 36 1.81 1.71 -1.46
N TYR A 37 2.88 2.22 -0.84
CA TYR A 37 4.25 2.17 -1.36
C TYR A 37 5.26 1.71 -0.30
N GLY A 38 4.79 1.10 0.79
CA GLY A 38 5.64 0.57 1.87
C GLY A 38 6.38 -0.73 1.48
N PRO A 39 7.31 -1.21 2.34
CA PRO A 39 8.18 -2.36 2.06
C PRO A 39 7.43 -3.65 1.70
N ASP A 40 6.25 -3.86 2.29
CA ASP A 40 5.42 -5.05 2.10
C ASP A 40 4.35 -4.89 1.00
N THR A 41 4.39 -3.77 0.26
CA THR A 41 3.39 -3.45 -0.76
C THR A 41 3.86 -3.84 -2.15
N ASN A 42 2.92 -4.34 -2.96
CA ASN A 42 3.20 -4.81 -4.32
C ASN A 42 3.19 -3.69 -5.37
N ARG A 43 3.18 -2.42 -4.97
CA ARG A 43 3.01 -1.26 -5.86
C ARG A 43 4.25 -0.37 -5.80
N ALA A 44 4.84 -0.11 -6.96
CA ALA A 44 5.97 0.79 -7.10
C ALA A 44 5.48 2.23 -7.33
N GLN A 45 6.26 3.23 -6.91
CA GLN A 45 5.97 4.61 -7.28
C GLN A 45 6.16 4.84 -8.78
N ALA A 46 5.45 5.82 -9.35
CA ALA A 46 5.58 6.16 -10.77
C ALA A 46 7.03 6.52 -11.13
N ASN A 47 7.70 7.33 -10.31
CA ASN A 47 9.09 7.73 -10.55
C ASN A 47 10.05 6.54 -10.50
N GLU A 48 9.82 5.59 -9.59
CA GLU A 48 10.61 4.36 -9.52
C GLU A 48 10.36 3.48 -10.75
N PHE A 49 9.10 3.35 -11.18
CA PHE A 49 8.74 2.58 -12.38
C PHE A 49 9.32 3.18 -13.67
N PHE A 50 9.28 4.51 -13.82
CA PHE A 50 9.84 5.20 -14.98
C PHE A 50 11.34 5.55 -14.83
N SER A 51 11.98 5.12 -13.74
CA SER A 51 13.40 5.38 -13.51
C SER A 51 14.27 4.74 -14.60
N LEU A 52 15.40 5.40 -14.91
CA LEU A 52 16.40 4.83 -15.82
C LEU A 52 16.99 3.53 -15.28
N GLU A 53 17.07 3.38 -13.96
CA GLU A 53 17.49 2.16 -13.27
C GLU A 53 16.55 1.02 -13.61
N ASN A 54 15.24 1.18 -13.39
CA ASN A 54 14.25 0.17 -13.76
C ASN A 54 14.23 -0.12 -15.27
N LYS A 55 14.50 0.89 -16.10
CA LYS A 55 14.59 0.72 -17.56
C LYS A 55 15.79 -0.13 -17.99
N LYS A 56 16.91 -0.01 -17.29
CA LYS A 56 18.17 -0.73 -17.57
C LYS A 56 18.26 -2.07 -16.85
N ASP A 57 17.43 -2.31 -15.84
CA ASP A 57 17.40 -3.56 -15.08
C ASP A 57 17.04 -4.75 -16.02
N PRO A 58 17.78 -5.88 -15.96
CA PRO A 58 17.40 -7.09 -16.68
C PRO A 58 15.99 -7.59 -16.33
N VAL A 59 15.49 -7.32 -15.12
CA VAL A 59 14.14 -7.65 -14.66
C VAL A 59 13.37 -6.38 -14.32
N LYS A 60 12.55 -5.92 -15.27
CA LYS A 60 11.70 -4.72 -15.09
C LYS A 60 10.72 -4.90 -13.94
N LYS A 61 10.74 -3.99 -12.98
CA LYS A 61 9.73 -3.87 -11.93
C LYS A 61 8.40 -3.41 -12.55
N ALA A 62 7.30 -4.03 -12.13
CA ALA A 62 5.95 -3.67 -12.56
C ALA A 62 5.41 -2.51 -11.73
N ALA A 63 4.54 -1.68 -12.32
CA ALA A 63 3.88 -0.60 -11.60
C ALA A 63 2.97 -1.11 -10.46
N VAL A 64 2.32 -2.27 -10.68
CA VAL A 64 1.51 -2.99 -9.69
C VAL A 64 1.71 -4.50 -9.90
N GLN A 65 2.12 -5.23 -8.86
CA GLN A 65 2.12 -6.70 -8.85
C GLN A 65 0.80 -7.20 -8.26
N PHE A 66 0.01 -7.91 -9.06
CA PHE A 66 -1.32 -8.39 -8.63
C PHE A 66 -1.27 -9.63 -7.73
N VAL A 67 -0.17 -10.38 -7.77
CA VAL A 67 -0.01 -11.65 -7.06
C VAL A 67 1.32 -11.64 -6.34
N ASP A 68 1.28 -11.93 -5.05
CA ASP A 68 2.47 -12.28 -4.28
C ASP A 68 3.07 -13.57 -4.85
N LYS A 69 4.27 -13.45 -5.43
CA LYS A 69 5.00 -14.57 -6.05
C LYS A 69 5.42 -15.63 -5.02
N SER A 70 5.46 -15.29 -3.74
CA SER A 70 5.80 -16.19 -2.63
C SER A 70 4.68 -17.22 -2.36
N TRP A 71 3.41 -16.83 -2.56
CA TRP A 71 2.26 -17.72 -2.40
C TRP A 71 2.41 -18.98 -3.25
N GLY A 72 2.75 -18.82 -4.53
CA GLY A 72 2.90 -19.92 -5.46
C GLY A 72 4.02 -20.89 -5.04
N GLN A 73 5.10 -20.37 -4.47
CA GLN A 73 6.22 -21.17 -3.97
C GLN A 73 5.82 -22.00 -2.75
N GLU A 74 5.09 -21.41 -1.79
CA GLU A 74 4.63 -22.14 -0.61
C GLU A 74 3.70 -23.31 -1.00
N LYS A 75 2.75 -23.05 -1.91
CA LYS A 75 1.84 -24.09 -2.44
C LYS A 75 2.60 -25.20 -3.17
N LYS A 76 3.62 -24.85 -3.97
CA LYS A 76 4.48 -25.81 -4.66
C LYS A 76 5.25 -26.69 -3.68
N LEU A 77 5.83 -26.10 -2.63
CA LEU A 77 6.54 -26.83 -1.57
C LEU A 77 5.60 -27.78 -0.80
N LYS A 78 4.39 -27.32 -0.47
CA LYS A 78 3.34 -28.16 0.13
C LYS A 78 3.00 -29.35 -0.75
N ALA A 79 2.81 -29.14 -2.05
CA ALA A 79 2.52 -30.21 -3.01
C ALA A 79 3.65 -31.25 -3.10
N ILE A 80 4.92 -30.79 -3.17
CA ILE A 80 6.08 -31.70 -3.18
C ILE A 80 6.14 -32.53 -1.89
N ARG A 81 5.92 -31.90 -0.74
CA ARG A 81 5.91 -32.58 0.57
C ARG A 81 4.81 -33.64 0.66
N LEU A 82 3.61 -33.30 0.17
CA LEU A 82 2.49 -34.23 0.09
C LEU A 82 2.83 -35.44 -0.78
N LYS A 83 3.38 -35.21 -1.99
CA LYS A 83 3.80 -36.28 -2.91
C LYS A 83 4.81 -37.23 -2.27
N LYS A 84 5.85 -36.68 -1.61
CA LYS A 84 6.85 -37.48 -0.89
C LYS A 84 6.21 -38.34 0.20
N ARG A 85 5.32 -37.74 1.00
CA ARG A 85 4.61 -38.45 2.08
C ARG A 85 3.72 -39.57 1.52
N TRP A 86 2.98 -39.31 0.45
CA TRP A 86 2.13 -40.30 -0.20
C TRP A 86 2.91 -41.51 -0.71
N LEU A 87 4.02 -41.29 -1.42
CA LEU A 87 4.90 -42.38 -1.89
C LEU A 87 5.43 -43.22 -0.73
N SER A 88 5.86 -42.59 0.36
CA SER A 88 6.33 -43.30 1.56
C SER A 88 5.23 -44.16 2.19
N THR A 89 3.99 -43.68 2.21
CA THR A 89 2.84 -44.46 2.71
C THR A 89 2.52 -45.64 1.80
N GLN A 90 2.58 -45.47 0.47
CA GLN A 90 2.36 -46.57 -0.48
C GLN A 90 3.42 -47.66 -0.34
N MET A 91 4.70 -47.30 -0.16
CA MET A 91 5.77 -48.26 0.05
C MET A 91 5.66 -49.03 1.38
N LYS A 92 5.06 -48.43 2.42
CA LYS A 92 4.84 -49.10 3.71
C LYS A 92 3.62 -50.03 3.73
N ASN A 93 2.64 -49.78 2.87
CA ASN A 93 1.41 -50.58 2.82
C ASN A 93 1.45 -51.69 1.76
N GLY A 94 2.47 -51.70 0.89
CA GLY A 94 2.69 -52.71 -0.15
C GLY A 94 3.79 -53.73 0.15
N ALA A 95 4.33 -53.72 1.38
CA ALA A 95 5.23 -54.72 1.93
C ALA A 95 4.49 -55.46 3.06
#